data_AF-A0A7C4DHG5-F1
#
_entry.id   AF-A0A7C4DHG5-F1
#
_cell.length_a   1.000
_cell.length_b   1.000
_cell.length_c   1.000
_cell.angle_alpha   90.00
_cell.angle_beta   90.00
_cell.angle_gamma   90.00
#
_symmetry.space_group_name_H-M   'P 1'
#
loop_
_entity.id
_entity.type
_entity.pdbx_description
1 polymer ?
#
loop_
_entity_poly.entity_id
_entity_poly.type
_entity_poly.pdbx_seq_one_letter_code
_entity_poly.pdbx_strand_id
1 'polypeptide(L)' 'MFQGIGPWEIVVILVVLALIFGASRIPEIGSNLGKGIKNFKKSFSEIEPEEPKKKLDDNQA' A
#
# COMPACT_ATOMS: atom_id res chain seq x y z
N MET A 1 9.80 -9.61 -30.74
CA MET A 1 10.25 -8.23 -30.38
C MET A 1 8.99 -7.48 -29.98
N PHE A 2 8.97 -6.79 -28.83
CA PHE A 2 7.78 -6.27 -28.12
C PHE A 2 7.04 -7.30 -27.24
N GLN A 3 7.77 -7.99 -26.37
CA GLN A 3 7.18 -8.49 -25.13
C GLN A 3 7.29 -7.33 -24.13
N GLY A 4 6.16 -6.94 -23.53
CA GLY A 4 6.05 -5.76 -22.66
C GLY A 4 7.06 -5.77 -21.51
N ILE A 5 7.20 -4.61 -20.85
CA ILE A 5 8.10 -4.41 -19.71
C ILE A 5 7.94 -5.61 -18.76
N GLY A 6 8.97 -6.46 -18.74
CA GLY A 6 8.96 -7.66 -17.93
C GLY A 6 9.21 -7.31 -16.46
N PRO A 7 9.02 -8.29 -15.57
CA PRO A 7 9.35 -8.13 -14.16
C PRO A 7 10.81 -7.70 -13.96
N TRP A 8 11.69 -8.12 -14.87
CA TRP A 8 13.12 -7.83 -14.81
C TRP A 8 13.43 -6.35 -15.08
N GLU A 9 12.81 -5.75 -16.10
CA GLU A 9 12.95 -4.34 -16.41
C GLU A 9 12.44 -3.45 -15.29
N ILE A 10 11.31 -3.82 -14.65
CA ILE A 10 10.78 -3.10 -13.49
C ILE A 10 11.79 -3.10 -12.33
N VAL A 11 12.43 -4.24 -12.06
CA VAL A 11 13.45 -4.34 -11.01
C VAL A 11 14.64 -3.45 -11.32
N VAL A 12 15.14 -3.43 -12.56
CA VAL A 12 16.25 -2.56 -12.96
C VAL A 12 15.89 -1.08 -12.76
N ILE A 13 14.69 -0.67 -13.16
CA ILE A 13 14.21 0.72 -12.95
C ILE A 13 14.14 1.05 -11.46
N LEU A 14 13.61 0.14 -10.63
CA LEU A 14 13.55 0.34 -9.18
C LEU A 14 14.93 0.48 -8.56
N VAL A 15 15.92 -0.29 -9.02
CA VAL A 15 17.31 -0.16 -8.54
C VAL A 15 17.88 1.20 -8.91
N VAL A 16 17.69 1.67 -10.14
CA VAL A 16 18.17 3.01 -10.56
C VAL A 16 17.50 4.11 -9.74
N LEU A 17 16.19 4.04 -9.55
CA LEU A 17 15.46 4.99 -8.70
C LEU A 17 15.95 4.94 -7.24
N ALA A 18 16.23 3.75 -6.70
CA ALA A 18 16.77 3.59 -5.36
C ALA A 18 18.21 4.14 -5.24
N LEU A 19 19.01 4.16 -6.30
CA LEU A 19 20.33 4.81 -6.29
C LEU A 19 20.21 6.35 -6.30
N ILE A 20 19.28 6.90 -7.09
CA ILE A 20 19.07 8.36 -7.19
C ILE A 20 18.43 8.92 -5.92
N PHE A 21 17.34 8.29 -5.46
CA PHE A 21 16.58 8.75 -4.31
C PHE A 21 17.11 8.18 -2.98
N GLY A 22 17.89 7.11 -3.02
CA GLY A 22 18.30 6.35 -1.84
C GLY A 22 17.25 5.32 -1.42
N ALA A 23 17.69 4.11 -1.06
CA ALA A 23 16.82 3.02 -0.62
C ALA A 23 15.98 3.38 0.63
N SER A 24 16.41 4.36 1.43
CA SER A 24 15.69 4.83 2.62
C SER A 24 14.53 5.78 2.32
N ARG A 25 14.53 6.50 1.19
CA ARG A 25 13.48 7.50 0.89
C ARG A 25 12.18 6.87 0.43
N ILE A 26 12.24 5.78 -0.34
CA ILE A 26 11.05 5.05 -0.80
C ILE A 26 10.17 4.55 0.36
N PRO A 27 10.69 3.83 1.38
CA PRO A 27 9.89 3.39 2.52
C PRO A 27 9.44 4.54 3.43
N GLU A 28 10.22 5.62 3.55
CA GLU A 28 9.85 6.82 4.31
C GLU A 28 8.60 7.48 3.69
N ILE A 29 8.61 7.69 2.37
CA ILE A 29 7.47 8.24 1.63
C ILE A 29 6.29 7.27 1.68
N GLY A 30 6.51 5.96 1.46
CA GLY A 30 5.47 4.94 1.53
C GLY A 30 4.81 4.84 2.90
N SER A 31 5.57 4.95 3.99
CA SER A 31 5.04 4.96 5.36
C SER A 31 4.17 6.19 5.62
N ASN A 32 4.61 7.36 5.17
CA ASN A 32 3.85 8.61 5.35
C ASN A 32 2.57 8.62 4.50
N LEU A 33 2.64 8.19 3.24
CA LEU A 33 1.46 8.02 2.39
C LEU A 33 0.50 6.94 2.94
N GLY A 34 1.03 5.82 3.42
CA GLY A 34 0.23 4.74 3.99
C GLY A 34 -0.53 5.16 5.24
N LYS A 35 0.10 5.94 6.13
CA LYS A 35 -0.58 6.57 7.28
C LYS A 35 -1.68 7.54 6.82
N GLY A 36 -1.40 8.38 5.83
CA GLY A 36 -2.40 9.29 5.25
C GLY A 36 -3.61 8.55 4.67
N ILE A 37 -3.39 7.52 3.86
CA ILE A 37 -4.46 6.69 3.26
C ILE A 37 -5.23 5.93 4.35
N LYS A 38 -4.56 5.41 5.37
CA LYS A 38 -5.21 4.72 6.50
C LYS A 38 -6.14 5.66 7.27
N ASN A 39 -5.68 6.87 7.58
CA ASN A 39 -6.47 7.87 8.27
C ASN A 39 -7.63 8.36 7.40
N PHE A 40 -7.39 8.58 6.11
CA PHE A 40 -8.42 8.93 5.13
C PHE A 40 -9.50 7.84 5.09
N LYS A 41 -9.12 6.57 4.91
CA LYS A 41 -10.06 5.44 4.93
C LYS A 41 -10.87 5.39 6.23
N LYS A 42 -10.23 5.61 7.38
CA LYS A 42 -10.91 5.60 8.68
C LYS A 42 -11.97 6.70 8.77
N SER A 43 -11.63 7.92 8.38
CA SER A 43 -12.59 9.04 8.37
C SER A 43 -13.74 8.82 7.40
N PHE A 44 -13.49 8.23 6.22
CA PHE A 44 -14.56 7.87 5.27
C PHE A 44 -15.49 6.78 5.83
N SER A 45 -14.93 5.75 6.49
CA SER A 45 -15.73 4.69 7.12
C SER A 45 -16.50 5.14 8.37
N GLU A 46 -16.11 6.25 9.00
CA GLU A 46 -16.82 6.84 10.14
C GLU A 46 -17.98 7.75 9.71
N ILE A 47 -17.99 8.18 8.44
CA ILE A 47 -19.08 8.97 7.82
C ILE A 47 -20.17 8.06 7.24
N GLU A 48 -19.82 6.84 6.82
CA GLU A 48 -20.82 5.80 6.54
C GLU A 48 -21.41 5.33 7.88
N PRO A 49 -22.75 5.40 8.09
CA PRO A 49 -23.36 4.86 9.30
C PRO A 49 -22.99 3.38 9.40
N GLU A 50 -22.34 3.01 10.50
CA GLU A 50 -21.82 1.66 10.71
C GLU A 50 -22.92 0.61 10.50
N GLU A 51 -22.88 -0.10 9.38
CA GLU A 51 -23.39 -1.47 9.40
C GLU A 51 -22.46 -2.24 10.34
N PRO A 52 -22.98 -2.87 11.41
CA PRO A 52 -22.16 -3.56 12.38
C PRO A 52 -21.45 -4.69 11.64
N LYS A 53 -20.14 -4.52 11.41
CA LYS A 53 -19.28 -5.59 10.92
C LYS A 53 -19.23 -6.64 12.01
N LYS A 54 -20.18 -7.59 11.91
CA LYS A 54 -20.26 -8.84 12.64
C LYS A 54 -18.85 -9.43 12.63
N LYS A 55 -18.16 -9.31 13.76
CA LYS A 55 -17.02 -10.16 14.04
C LYS A 55 -17.60 -11.57 14.03
N LEU A 56 -17.38 -12.29 12.94
CA LEU A 56 -17.46 -13.73 12.94
C LEU A 56 -16.22 -14.19 13.70
N ASP A 57 -16.33 -14.09 15.03
CA ASP A 57 -15.54 -14.89 15.96
C ASP A 57 -15.96 -16.35 15.69
N ASP A 58 -15.26 -16.99 14.76
CA ASP A 58 -15.18 -18.45 14.68
C ASP A 58 -14.48 -18.94 15.94
N ASN A 59 -15.26 -19.03 17.02
CA ASN A 59 -14.93 -19.88 18.15
C ASN A 59 -16.24 -20.36 18.80
N GLN A 60 -16.94 -21.26 18.11
CA GLN A 60 -17.96 -22.14 18.69
C GLN A 60 -18.11 -23.39 17.79
N ALA A 61 -17.40 -24.47 18.12
CA ALA A 61 -17.82 -25.89 18.16
C ALA A 61 -16.60 -26.82 18.15
#